data_AF-A0A1P8WKK9-F1
#
_entry.id   AF-A0A1P8WKK9-F1
#
_cell.length_a   1.000
_cell.length_b   1.000
_cell.length_c   1.000
_cell.angle_alpha   90.00
_cell.angle_beta   90.00
_cell.angle_gamma   90.00
#
_symmetry.space_group_name_H-M   'P 1'
#
loop_
_entity.id
_entity.type
_entity.pdbx_description
1 polymer ?
#
loop_
_entity_poly.entity_id
_entity_poly.type
_entity_poly.pdbx_seq_one_letter_code
_entity_poly.pdbx_strand_id
1 'polypeptide(L)'
;MRIPNPVEVIFQFEEQTVKAIIRDTSIDETARSGFVGIGVLHQDFLPLDQPIVCRTKSHTEAVPELTDVTLRWTRHFGCDGYLSGGLMVPRSEDT
;
A
#
# COMPACT_ATOMS: atom_id res chain seq x y z
N MET A 1 -4.36 15.52 4.45
CA MET A 1 -3.70 15.26 5.76
C MET A 1 -3.22 13.80 5.79
N ARG A 2 -2.09 13.47 6.42
CA ARG A 2 -1.65 12.06 6.61
C ARG A 2 -2.16 11.54 7.95
N ILE A 3 -2.83 10.39 7.93
CA ILE A 3 -3.38 9.70 9.08
C ILE A 3 -2.48 8.48 9.33
N PRO A 4 -1.75 8.43 10.47
CA PRO A 4 -1.04 7.23 10.86
C PRO A 4 -2.02 6.07 11.03
N ASN A 5 -1.80 4.98 10.31
CA ASN A 5 -2.62 3.79 10.39
C ASN A 5 -1.78 2.56 10.03
N PRO A 6 -1.00 2.02 10.99
CA PRO A 6 -0.17 0.85 10.75
C PRO A 6 -1.04 -0.38 10.50
N VAL A 7 -1.06 -0.87 9.27
CA VAL A 7 -1.81 -2.08 8.86
C VAL A 7 -0.85 -3.08 8.24
N GLU A 8 -0.83 -4.30 8.76
CA GLU A 8 -0.10 -5.41 8.14
C GLU A 8 -0.77 -5.85 6.85
N VAL A 9 0.03 -5.92 5.78
CA VAL A 9 -0.42 -6.31 4.45
C VAL A 9 0.51 -7.33 3.82
N ILE A 10 -0.03 -8.03 2.84
CA ILE A 10 0.68 -8.95 1.96
C ILE A 10 0.52 -8.43 0.54
N PHE A 11 1.65 -8.09 -0.08
CA PHE A 11 1.72 -7.81 -1.51
C PHE A 11 1.92 -9.11 -2.28
N GLN A 12 1.17 -9.28 -3.36
CA GLN A 12 1.29 -10.39 -4.30
C GLN A 12 1.65 -9.82 -5.67
N PHE A 13 2.84 -10.17 -6.16
CA PHE A 13 3.26 -9.88 -7.53
C PHE A 13 4.02 -11.09 -8.08
N GLU A 14 3.73 -11.45 -9.33
CA GLU A 14 4.27 -12.65 -9.96
C GLU A 14 4.07 -13.88 -9.06
N GLU A 15 5.13 -14.63 -8.74
CA GLU A 15 5.13 -15.79 -7.86
C GLU A 15 5.63 -15.46 -6.44
N GLN A 16 5.71 -14.18 -6.08
CA GLN A 16 6.27 -13.71 -4.81
C GLN A 16 5.21 -13.10 -3.90
N THR A 17 5.40 -13.29 -2.60
CA THR A 17 4.62 -12.62 -1.56
C THR A 17 5.53 -11.83 -0.64
N VAL A 18 5.25 -10.55 -0.46
CA VAL A 18 6.03 -9.66 0.41
C VAL A 18 5.16 -9.18 1.57
N LYS A 19 5.65 -9.38 2.79
CA LYS A 19 5.01 -8.84 4.00
C LYS A 19 5.44 -7.40 4.20
N ALA A 20 4.48 -6.54 4.50
CA ALA A 20 4.73 -5.11 4.65
C ALA A 20 3.76 -4.50 5.67
N ILE A 21 4.02 -3.24 6.00
CA ILE A 21 3.15 -2.42 6.84
C ILE A 21 2.82 -1.16 6.04
N ILE A 22 1.54 -0.93 5.74
CA ILE A 22 1.08 0.41 5.39
C ILE A 22 1.13 1.22 6.68
N ARG A 23 2.00 2.22 6.77
CA ARG A 23 2.25 3.02 7.98
C ARG A 23 1.26 4.16 8.13
N ASP A 24 0.97 4.84 7.03
CA ASP A 24 0.12 6.02 6.99
C ASP A 24 -0.61 6.11 5.65
N THR A 25 -1.82 6.68 5.71
CA THR A 25 -2.67 6.94 4.56
C THR A 25 -2.96 8.44 4.45
N SER A 26 -3.22 8.94 3.26
CA SER A 26 -3.68 10.31 3.03
C SER A 26 -4.79 10.32 2.00
N ILE A 27 -5.90 10.95 2.34
CA ILE A 27 -7.00 11.17 1.40
C ILE A 27 -6.72 12.48 0.68
N ASP A 28 -6.78 12.44 -0.65
CA ASP A 28 -6.83 13.65 -1.46
C ASP A 28 -8.28 14.12 -1.53
N GLU A 29 -8.62 15.11 -0.69
CA GLU A 29 -9.96 15.71 -0.65
C GLU A 29 -10.26 16.57 -1.89
N THR A 30 -9.24 16.91 -2.68
CA THR A 30 -9.37 17.78 -3.86
C THR A 30 -9.60 16.99 -5.14
N ALA A 31 -9.05 15.78 -5.21
CA ALA A 31 -9.27 14.89 -6.33
C ALA A 31 -10.49 14.00 -6.05
N ARG A 32 -11.56 14.17 -6.86
CA ARG A 32 -12.75 13.29 -6.89
C ARG A 32 -12.43 11.83 -7.32
N SER A 33 -11.18 11.43 -7.23
CA SER A 33 -10.59 10.29 -7.91
C SER A 33 -10.53 9.02 -7.04
N GLY A 34 -10.88 9.11 -5.76
CA GLY A 34 -10.92 7.95 -4.86
C GLY A 34 -9.54 7.34 -4.54
N PHE A 35 -8.45 7.99 -4.94
CA PHE A 35 -7.09 7.54 -4.62
C PHE A 35 -6.72 7.89 -3.18
N VAL A 36 -6.13 6.94 -2.47
CA VAL A 36 -5.54 7.17 -1.16
C VAL A 36 -4.03 7.05 -1.29
N GLY A 37 -3.31 8.11 -0.94
CA GLY A 37 -1.85 8.09 -0.85
C GLY A 37 -1.41 7.24 0.33
N ILE A 38 -0.33 6.48 0.19
CA ILE A 38 0.16 5.58 1.24
C ILE A 38 1.66 5.69 1.46
N GLY A 39 2.09 5.43 2.69
CA GLY A 39 3.47 5.10 3.06
C GLY A 39 3.58 3.62 3.46
N VAL A 40 4.56 2.90 2.92
CA VAL A 40 4.71 1.45 3.09
C VAL A 40 6.12 1.13 3.60
N LEU A 41 6.19 0.36 4.69
CA LEU A 41 7.42 -0.22 5.22
C LEU A 41 7.50 -1.69 4.83
N HIS A 42 8.62 -2.13 4.26
CA HIS A 42 8.84 -3.50 3.82
C HIS A 42 10.34 -3.84 3.79
N GLN A 43 10.68 -5.12 3.70
CA GLN A 43 12.07 -5.60 3.72
C GLN A 43 12.53 -6.16 2.38
N ASP A 44 11.59 -6.56 1.52
CA ASP A 44 11.86 -7.15 0.21
C ASP A 44 11.54 -6.17 -0.91
N PHE A 45 12.09 -6.41 -2.10
CA PHE A 45 11.80 -5.56 -3.25
C PHE A 45 10.31 -5.59 -3.63
N LEU A 46 9.76 -4.40 -3.89
CA LEU A 46 8.45 -4.22 -4.51
C LEU A 46 8.62 -3.37 -5.79
N PRO A 47 7.98 -3.75 -6.90
CA PRO A 47 8.11 -3.03 -8.15
C PRO A 47 7.48 -1.62 -8.07
N LEU A 48 8.03 -0.70 -8.85
CA LEU A 48 7.51 0.66 -8.99
C LEU A 48 6.64 0.79 -10.23
N ASP A 49 5.73 1.76 -10.22
CA ASP A 49 4.93 2.24 -11.35
C ASP A 49 4.03 1.19 -12.03
N GLN A 50 3.76 0.09 -11.35
CA GLN A 50 2.77 -0.91 -11.75
C GLN A 50 1.83 -1.28 -10.59
N PRO A 51 0.58 -1.67 -10.87
CA PRO A 51 -0.34 -2.16 -9.86
C PRO A 51 0.12 -3.49 -9.26
N ILE A 52 0.07 -3.59 -7.93
CA ILE A 52 0.38 -4.78 -7.15
C ILE A 52 -0.84 -5.10 -6.30
N VAL A 53 -1.25 -6.35 -6.29
CA VAL A 53 -2.37 -6.79 -5.44
C VAL A 53 -1.92 -6.76 -3.99
N CYS A 54 -2.65 -6.03 -3.16
CA CYS A 54 -2.40 -5.88 -1.74
C CYS A 54 -3.58 -6.45 -0.96
N ARG A 55 -3.30 -7.36 -0.03
CA ARG A 55 -4.29 -7.93 0.88
C ARG A 55 -3.97 -7.55 2.31
N THR A 56 -4.94 -7.04 3.06
CA THR A 56 -4.77 -6.88 4.51
C THR A 56 -4.99 -8.22 5.21
N LYS A 57 -4.32 -8.45 6.34
CA LYS A 57 -4.61 -9.63 7.18
C LYS A 57 -5.87 -9.47 8.03
N SER A 58 -6.33 -8.23 8.19
CA SER A 58 -7.47 -7.89 9.03
C SER A 58 -8.21 -6.71 8.41
N HIS A 59 -9.54 -6.75 8.47
CA HIS A 59 -10.36 -5.66 7.99
C HIS A 59 -10.08 -4.40 8.81
N THR A 60 -9.75 -3.30 8.15
CA THR A 60 -9.60 -1.98 8.78
C THR A 60 -10.40 -0.97 7.98
N GLU A 61 -10.99 0.02 8.64
CA GLU A 61 -11.80 1.04 7.95
C GLU A 61 -10.98 1.86 6.93
N ALA A 62 -9.67 1.99 7.14
CA ALA A 62 -8.80 2.83 6.32
C ALA A 62 -8.05 2.07 5.21
N VAL A 63 -7.96 0.74 5.27
CA VAL A 63 -7.38 -0.09 4.20
C VAL A 63 -8.35 -1.24 3.91
N PRO A 64 -9.01 -1.24 2.73
CA PRO A 64 -9.87 -2.34 2.31
C PRO A 64 -9.11 -3.68 2.29
N GLU A 65 -9.85 -4.77 2.44
CA GLU A 65 -9.26 -6.12 2.47
C GLU A 65 -8.46 -6.44 1.20
N LEU A 66 -8.96 -5.99 0.04
CA LEU A 66 -8.32 -6.15 -1.25
C LEU A 66 -8.18 -4.79 -1.95
N THR A 67 -6.95 -4.42 -2.27
CA THR A 67 -6.63 -3.16 -2.96
C THR A 67 -5.56 -3.36 -4.02
N ASP A 68 -5.60 -2.53 -5.05
CA ASP A 68 -4.45 -2.37 -5.95
C ASP A 68 -3.58 -1.22 -5.45
N VAL A 69 -2.28 -1.50 -5.30
CA VAL A 69 -1.30 -0.52 -4.86
C VAL A 69 -0.29 -0.28 -5.96
N THR A 70 -0.02 0.99 -6.26
CA THR A 70 1.07 1.39 -7.16
C THR A 70 2.09 2.22 -6.39
N LEU A 71 3.29 1.67 -6.19
CA LEU A 71 4.40 2.40 -5.58
C LEU A 71 5.04 3.35 -6.59
N ARG A 72 5.35 4.58 -6.18
CA ARG A 72 5.94 5.62 -7.04
C ARG A 72 7.39 5.93 -6.70
N TRP A 73 7.82 5.61 -5.48
CA TRP A 73 9.19 5.77 -5.05
C TRP A 73 9.51 4.82 -3.91
N THR A 74 10.80 4.51 -3.77
CA THR A 74 11.37 3.73 -2.67
C THR A 74 12.66 4.39 -2.19
N ARG A 75 12.88 4.35 -0.87
CA ARG A 75 14.11 4.78 -0.20
C ARG A 75 14.50 3.74 0.84
N HIS A 76 15.80 3.60 1.11
CA HIS A 76 16.26 2.83 2.25
C HIS A 76 15.79 3.46 3.56
N PHE A 77 15.39 2.62 4.50
CA PHE A 77 14.90 3.02 5.81
C PHE A 77 15.44 2.05 6.88
N GLY A 78 16.24 2.59 7.81
CA GLY A 78 16.95 1.77 8.80
C GLY A 78 18.12 0.99 8.18
N CYS A 79 18.48 -0.14 8.78
CA CYS A 79 19.61 -0.96 8.32
C CYS A 79 19.23 -1.84 7.11
N ASP A 80 18.03 -2.46 7.14
CA ASP A 80 17.65 -3.50 6.18
C ASP A 80 16.21 -3.32 5.64
N GLY A 81 15.64 -2.13 5.76
CA GLY A 81 14.26 -1.84 5.36
C GLY A 81 14.15 -0.86 4.21
N TYR A 82 12.96 -0.82 3.63
CA TYR A 82 12.54 0.14 2.64
C TYR A 82 11.34 0.92 3.14
N LEU A 83 11.32 2.20 2.82
CA LEU A 83 10.14 3.04 2.88
C LEU A 83 9.76 3.40 1.45
N SER A 84 8.54 3.07 1.07
CA SER A 84 7.96 3.42 -0.22
C SER A 84 6.74 4.30 -0.06
N GLY A 85 6.48 5.12 -1.07
CA GLY A 85 5.24 5.89 -1.17
C GLY A 85 4.52 5.58 -2.47
N GLY A 86 3.20 5.56 -2.40
CA GLY A 86 2.38 5.15 -3.53
C GLY A 86 0.94 5.58 -3.40
N LEU A 87 0.12 4.98 -4.25
CA LEU A 87 -1.32 5.16 -4.29
C LEU A 87 -1.98 3.80 -4.09
N MET A 88 -3.08 3.77 -3.35
CA MET A 88 -3.97 2.61 -3.27
C MET A 88 -5.33 2.94 -3.87
N VAL A 89 -5.90 1.94 -4.54
CA VAL A 89 -7.24 1.96 -5.12
C VAL A 89 -8.02 0.78 -4.54
N PRO A 90 -9.17 1.01 -3.90
CA PRO A 90 -10.07 -0.07 -3.50
C PRO A 90 -10.46 -0.90 -4.73
N ARG A 91 -10.30 -2.22 -4.65
CA ARG A 91 -10.96 -3.10 -5.62
C ARG A 91 -12.41 -3.28 -5.19
N SER A 92 -13.34 -3.05 -6.10
CA SER A 92 -14.67 -3.62 -5.98
C SER A 92 -14.53 -5.14 -6.09
N GLU A 93 -15.16 -5.90 -5.18
CA GLU A 93 -15.33 -7.33 -5.40
C GLU A 93 -16.03 -7.50 -6.75
N ASP A 94 -15.48 -8.34 -7.63
CA ASP A 94 -16.16 -8.74 -8.86
C ASP A 94 -17.44 -9.48 -8.46
N THR A 95 -18.58 -8.77 -8.43
CA THR A 95 -19.94 -9.36 -8.32
C THR A 95 -20.29 -10.22 -9.52
#